data_AF-A6N5K3-F1
#
_entry.id   AF-A6N5K3-F1
#
_cell.length_a   1.000
_cell.length_b   1.000
_cell.length_c   1.000
_cell.angle_alpha   90.00
_cell.angle_beta   90.00
_cell.angle_gamma   90.00
#
_symmetry.space_group_name_H-M   'P 1'
#
loop_
_entity.id
_entity.type
_entity.pdbx_description
1 polymer ?
#
loop_
_entity_poly.entity_id
_entity_poly.type
_entity_poly.pdbx_seq_one_letter_code
_entity_poly.pdbx_strand_id
1 'polypeptide(L)'
;MKNVTSISRKHAEDKFVVRMPQGLRDQLKQKAAHNHRSANSEIVYRLERSNALEEELARANRMVDELFAKNQRLQAELAAANTRQVAEA
;
A
#
# COMPACT_ATOMS: atom_id res chain seq x y z
N MET A 1 33.17 3.49 46.10
CA MET A 1 33.36 3.51 44.63
C MET A 1 32.01 3.84 44.01
N LYS A 2 31.96 4.80 43.08
CA LYS A 2 30.75 5.53 42.66
C LYS A 2 29.81 4.64 41.83
N ASN A 3 28.53 4.57 42.22
CA ASN A 3 27.49 3.87 41.48
C ASN A 3 27.29 4.52 40.10
N VAL A 4 27.49 3.73 39.06
CA VAL A 4 27.16 4.08 37.68
C VAL A 4 25.66 4.27 37.59
N THR A 5 25.22 5.52 37.50
CA THR A 5 23.85 5.88 37.17
C THR A 5 23.46 5.16 35.88
N SER A 6 22.60 4.16 36.00
CA SER A 6 21.93 3.54 34.86
C SER A 6 21.00 4.59 34.25
N ILE A 7 21.51 5.36 33.28
CA ILE A 7 20.66 6.17 32.40
C ILE A 7 19.70 5.18 31.77
N SER A 8 18.45 5.19 32.24
CA SER A 8 17.47 4.22 31.80
C SER A 8 17.23 4.48 30.30
N ARG A 9 17.59 3.51 29.45
CA ARG A 9 17.27 3.49 28.01
C ARG A 9 15.77 3.64 27.71
N LYS A 10 14.92 3.67 28.74
CA LYS A 10 13.47 3.86 28.64
C LYS A 10 13.05 5.26 28.21
N HIS A 11 13.95 6.24 28.18
CA HIS A 11 13.65 7.62 27.78
C HIS A 11 13.92 7.92 26.29
N ALA A 12 14.38 6.95 25.49
CA ALA A 12 14.73 7.19 24.09
C ALA A 12 13.61 6.87 23.08
N GLU A 13 12.52 6.22 23.50
CA GLU A 13 11.43 5.80 22.62
C GLU A 13 10.13 6.49 23.02
N ASP A 14 9.56 7.29 22.11
CA ASP A 14 8.21 7.81 22.24
C ASP A 14 7.19 6.66 22.16
N LYS A 15 6.21 6.65 23.06
CA LYS A 15 5.27 5.54 23.24
C LYS A 15 3.86 5.99 22.95
N PHE A 16 3.27 5.38 21.92
CA PHE A 16 1.88 5.59 21.56
C PHE A 16 1.03 4.37 21.91
N VAL A 17 -0.02 4.54 22.71
CA VAL A 17 -0.93 3.46 23.12
C VAL A 17 -2.19 3.49 22.26
N VAL A 18 -2.44 2.39 21.53
CA VAL A 18 -3.61 2.24 20.66
C VAL A 18 -4.62 1.28 21.30
N ARG A 19 -5.89 1.71 21.40
CA ARG A 19 -7.01 0.80 21.71
C ARG A 19 -7.40 0.06 20.44
N MET A 20 -7.30 -1.26 20.46
CA MET A 20 -7.66 -2.10 19.33
C MET A 20 -9.05 -2.70 19.55
N PRO A 21 -9.89 -2.80 18.49
CA PRO A 21 -11.10 -3.59 18.53
C PRO A 21 -10.77 -5.08 18.76
N GLN A 22 -11.76 -5.84 19.23
CA GLN A 22 -11.61 -7.26 19.50
C GLN A 22 -11.05 -8.01 18.28
N GLY A 23 -10.10 -8.92 18.51
CA GLY A 23 -9.48 -9.76 17.47
C GLY A 23 -8.39 -9.08 16.64
N LEU A 24 -8.36 -7.73 16.54
CA LEU A 24 -7.37 -7.05 15.69
C LEU A 24 -5.93 -7.26 16.17
N ARG A 25 -5.72 -7.33 17.49
CA ARG A 25 -4.39 -7.59 18.07
C ARG A 25 -3.84 -8.96 17.66
N ASP A 26 -4.70 -9.97 17.60
CA ASP A 26 -4.29 -11.33 17.24
C ASP A 26 -4.03 -11.44 15.74
N GLN A 27 -4.86 -10.78 14.91
CA GLN A 27 -4.60 -10.65 13.48
C GLN A 27 -3.26 -9.93 13.20
N LEU A 28 -2.95 -8.87 13.95
CA LEU A 28 -1.67 -8.18 13.83
C LEU A 28 -0.51 -9.10 14.20
N LYS A 29 -0.62 -9.87 15.31
CA LYS A 29 0.41 -10.83 15.71
C LYS A 29 0.65 -11.90 14.65
N GLN A 30 -0.40 -12.43 14.05
CA GLN A 30 -0.30 -13.43 12.98
C GLN A 30 0.42 -12.86 11.76
N LYS A 31 0.05 -11.65 11.31
CA LYS A 31 0.70 -10.96 10.18
C LYS A 31 2.16 -10.66 10.47
N ALA A 32 2.46 -10.16 11.68
CA ALA A 32 3.83 -9.89 12.10
C ALA A 32 4.67 -11.17 12.11
N ALA A 33 4.14 -12.28 12.65
CA ALA A 33 4.83 -13.57 12.66
C ALA A 33 5.09 -14.11 11.24
N HIS A 34 4.10 -14.02 10.34
CA HIS A 34 4.26 -14.38 8.94
C HIS A 34 5.36 -13.55 8.25
N ASN A 35 5.46 -12.26 8.60
CA ASN A 35 6.47 -11.34 8.06
C ASN A 35 7.81 -11.37 8.82
N HIS A 36 8.00 -12.29 9.77
CA HIS A 36 9.18 -12.38 10.64
C HIS A 36 9.50 -11.07 11.40
N ARG A 37 8.46 -10.35 11.84
CA ARG A 37 8.53 -9.08 12.58
C ARG A 37 7.87 -9.19 13.95
N SER A 38 8.26 -8.30 14.87
CA SER A 38 7.46 -8.05 16.06
C SER A 38 6.17 -7.31 15.68
N ALA A 39 5.12 -7.40 16.50
CA ALA A 39 3.88 -6.64 16.26
C ALA A 39 4.15 -5.12 16.17
N ASN A 40 5.10 -4.61 16.95
CA ASN A 40 5.51 -3.20 16.89
C ASN A 40 6.20 -2.87 15.56
N SER A 41 7.18 -3.68 15.16
CA SER A 41 7.90 -3.50 13.90
C SER A 41 6.97 -3.63 12.68
N GLU A 42 5.91 -4.44 12.77
CA GLU A 42 4.88 -4.55 11.75
C GLU A 42 3.97 -3.31 11.70
N ILE A 43 3.59 -2.74 12.86
CA ILE A 43 2.85 -1.46 12.90
C ILE A 43 3.68 -0.35 12.25
N VAL A 44 4.94 -0.17 12.68
CA VAL A 44 5.83 0.86 12.13
C VAL A 44 5.99 0.68 10.63
N TYR A 45 6.28 -0.53 10.16
CA TYR A 45 6.39 -0.83 8.74
C TYR A 45 5.14 -0.44 7.94
N ARG A 46 3.94 -0.72 8.47
CA ARG A 46 2.68 -0.36 7.83
C ARG A 46 2.46 1.15 7.78
N LEU A 47 2.82 1.87 8.85
CA LEU A 47 2.69 3.32 8.93
C LEU A 47 3.66 4.01 7.96
N GLU A 48 4.92 3.58 7.90
CA GLU A 48 5.90 4.14 6.97
C GLU A 48 5.49 3.93 5.51
N ARG A 49 4.81 2.82 5.23
CA ARG A 49 4.43 2.43 3.87
C ARG A 49 3.03 2.90 3.44
N SER A 50 2.19 3.41 4.35
CA SER A 50 0.80 3.75 4.03
C SER A 50 0.72 4.81 2.93
N ASN A 51 1.47 5.91 3.06
CA ASN A 51 1.41 7.02 2.11
C ASN A 51 1.96 6.61 0.74
N ALA A 52 3.08 5.87 0.72
CA ALA A 52 3.66 5.37 -0.53
C ALA A 52 2.71 4.45 -1.29
N LEU A 53 1.96 3.60 -0.57
CA LEU A 53 0.93 2.73 -1.16
C LEU A 53 -0.26 3.51 -1.69
N GLU A 54 -0.70 4.57 -0.99
CA GLU A 54 -1.78 5.45 -1.47
C GLU A 54 -1.38 6.15 -2.78
N GLU A 55 -0.15 6.66 -2.87
CA GLU A 55 0.37 7.26 -4.10
C GLU A 55 0.50 6.24 -5.23
N GLU A 56 0.98 5.03 -4.93
CA GLU A 56 1.10 3.94 -5.90
C GLU A 56 -0.28 3.51 -6.43
N LEU A 57 -1.27 3.41 -5.54
CA LEU A 57 -2.65 3.13 -5.92
C LEU A 57 -3.22 4.25 -6.80
N ALA A 58 -2.98 5.51 -6.47
CA ALA A 58 -3.42 6.63 -7.29
C ALA A 58 -2.75 6.64 -8.66
N ARG A 59 -1.47 6.28 -8.76
CA ARG A 59 -0.77 6.10 -10.04
C ARG A 59 -1.37 4.95 -10.85
N ALA A 60 -1.61 3.81 -10.21
CA ALA A 60 -2.21 2.64 -10.86
C ALA A 60 -3.60 2.97 -11.42
N ASN A 61 -4.44 3.66 -10.67
CA ASN A 61 -5.77 4.09 -11.13
C ASN A 61 -5.68 4.98 -12.37
N ARG A 62 -4.78 5.97 -12.39
CA ARG A 62 -4.57 6.81 -13.58
C ARG A 62 -4.13 6.00 -14.80
N MET A 63 -3.23 5.05 -14.60
CA MET A 63 -2.78 4.16 -15.69
C MET A 63 -3.94 3.33 -16.23
N VAL A 64 -4.79 2.81 -15.34
CA VAL A 64 -5.99 2.06 -15.72
C VAL A 64 -6.92 2.93 -16.57
N ASP A 65 -7.20 4.17 -16.15
CA ASP A 65 -8.05 5.10 -16.92
C ASP A 65 -7.47 5.40 -18.31
N GLU A 66 -6.16 5.64 -18.39
CA GLU A 66 -5.47 5.87 -19.66
C GLU A 66 -5.53 4.65 -20.59
N LEU A 67 -5.32 3.45 -20.05
CA LEU A 67 -5.39 2.21 -20.83
C LEU A 67 -6.81 1.94 -21.31
N PHE A 68 -7.83 2.22 -20.52
CA PHE A 68 -9.22 2.13 -20.95
C PHE A 68 -9.53 3.11 -22.09
N ALA A 69 -9.11 4.36 -21.96
CA ALA A 69 -9.31 5.37 -23.00
C ALA A 69 -8.59 5.00 -24.32
N LYS A 70 -7.36 4.49 -24.23
CA LYS A 70 -6.61 3.99 -25.40
C LYS A 70 -7.31 2.79 -26.04
N ASN A 71 -7.77 1.83 -25.25
CA ASN A 71 -8.51 0.68 -25.77
C ASN A 71 -9.78 1.12 -26.49
N GLN A 72 -10.57 2.05 -25.93
CA GLN A 72 -11.77 2.57 -26.59
C GLN A 72 -11.46 3.24 -27.94
N ARG A 73 -10.39 4.04 -28.00
CA ARG A 73 -9.95 4.68 -29.26
C ARG A 73 -9.55 3.65 -30.31
N LEU A 74 -8.74 2.66 -29.93
CA LEU A 74 -8.33 1.59 -30.85
C LEU A 74 -9.52 0.77 -31.35
N GLN A 75 -10.50 0.48 -30.48
CA GLN A 75 -11.73 -0.20 -30.88
C GLN A 75 -12.54 0.62 -31.89
N ALA A 76 -12.63 1.94 -31.69
CA ALA A 76 -13.32 2.84 -32.63
C ALA A 76 -12.59 2.93 -33.98
N GLU A 77 -11.26 3.00 -33.98
CA GLU A 77 -10.44 3.00 -35.19
C GLU A 77 -10.57 1.70 -35.98
N LEU A 78 -10.54 0.55 -35.30
CA LEU A 78 -10.76 -0.76 -35.90
C LEU A 78 -12.16 -0.88 -36.52
N ALA A 79 -13.20 -0.42 -35.81
CA ALA A 79 -14.56 -0.43 -36.32
C ALA A 79 -14.71 0.44 -37.59
N ALA A 80 -14.09 1.62 -37.59
CA ALA A 80 -14.08 2.51 -38.75
C ALA A 80 -13.33 1.91 -39.95
N ALA A 81 -12.16 1.28 -39.71
CA ALA A 81 -11.37 0.63 -40.74
C ALA A 81 -12.13 -0.54 -41.39
N ASN A 82 -12.76 -1.40 -40.59
CA ASN A 82 -13.60 -2.50 -41.09
C ASN A 82 -14.77 -1.97 -41.93
N THR A 83 -15.41 -0.88 -41.49
CA THR A 83 -16.54 -0.29 -42.23
C THR A 83 -16.10 0.23 -43.61
N ARG A 84 -14.91 0.83 -43.70
CA ARG A 84 -14.34 1.28 -44.99
C ARG A 84 -14.04 0.13 -45.94
N GLN A 85 -13.44 -0.95 -45.44
CA GLN A 85 -13.14 -2.13 -46.26
C GLN A 85 -14.40 -2.78 -46.85
N VAL A 86 -15.52 -2.80 -46.11
CA VAL A 86 -16.80 -3.31 -46.63
C VAL A 86 -17.40 -2.38 -47.69
N ALA A 87 -17.19 -1.08 -47.60
CA ALA A 87 -17.72 -0.11 -48.58
C ALA A 87 -16.93 -0.08 -49.91
N GLU A 88 -15.68 -0.54 -49.90
CA GLU A 88 -14.80 -0.59 -51.08
C GLU A 88 -14.83 -1.96 -51.80
N ALA A 89 -15.55 -2.95 -51.26
CA ALA A 89 -15.72 -4.30 -51.81
C ALA A 89 -17.08 -4.47 -52.53
#